data_AF-A0A7R9A765-F1
#
_entry.id   AF-A0A7R9A765-F1
#
_cell.length_a   1.000
_cell.length_b   1.000
_cell.length_c   1.000
_cell.angle_alpha   90.00
_cell.angle_beta   90.00
_cell.angle_gamma   90.00
#
_symmetry.space_group_name_H-M   'P 1'
#
loop_
_entity.id
_entity.type
_entity.pdbx_description
1 polymer ?
#
loop_
_entity_poly.entity_id
_entity_poly.type
_entity_poly.pdbx_seq_one_letter_code
_entity_poly.pdbx_strand_id
1 'polypeptide(L)'
;MRSQKIFRLVVEHAELSSLMFWLSTLGGAYSSLGETYSYCAEMAGQISQKQLKIALTQGDPITASKCKLFAALSLIQTGRFLEARRIIREQWNFSQSLPESGRDVRLERMCQGIWHKLRCLQLRKSREQKVSSLSSLPFF
;
A
#
# COMPACT_ATOMS: atom_id res chain seq x y z
N MET A 1 -27.09 30.95 -6.53
CA MET A 1 -25.99 30.67 -5.57
C MET A 1 -25.84 29.20 -5.16
N ARG A 2 -26.88 28.46 -4.71
CA ARG A 2 -26.73 27.03 -4.30
C ARG A 2 -26.26 26.08 -5.41
N SER A 3 -26.77 26.24 -6.63
CA SER A 3 -26.39 25.41 -7.80
C SER A 3 -24.89 25.52 -8.17
N GLN A 4 -24.32 26.74 -8.13
CA GLN A 4 -22.89 26.96 -8.42
C GLN A 4 -21.94 26.35 -7.38
N LYS A 5 -22.36 26.21 -6.11
CA LYS A 5 -21.56 25.53 -5.09
C LYS A 5 -21.54 24.03 -5.32
N ILE A 6 -22.70 23.44 -5.59
CA ILE A 6 -22.82 22.01 -5.91
C ILE A 6 -22.03 21.68 -7.17
N PHE A 7 -22.16 22.49 -8.22
CA PHE A 7 -21.41 22.32 -9.45
C PHE A 7 -19.90 22.29 -9.21
N ARG A 8 -19.35 23.22 -8.42
CA ARG A 8 -17.92 23.24 -8.07
C ARG A 8 -17.48 21.98 -7.33
N LEU A 9 -18.27 21.51 -6.35
CA LEU A 9 -17.95 20.29 -5.61
C LEU A 9 -17.97 19.05 -6.51
N VAL A 10 -18.89 18.98 -7.45
CA VAL A 10 -18.96 17.86 -8.41
C VAL A 10 -17.76 17.87 -9.35
N VAL A 11 -17.36 19.03 -9.85
CA VAL A 11 -16.16 19.17 -10.71
C VAL A 11 -14.90 18.76 -9.93
N GLU A 12 -14.71 19.29 -8.72
CA GLU A 12 -13.58 18.94 -7.86
C GLU A 12 -13.53 17.43 -7.57
N HIS A 13 -14.68 16.83 -7.26
CA HIS A 13 -14.77 15.39 -7.05
C HIS A 13 -14.38 14.60 -8.31
N ALA A 14 -14.84 15.02 -9.49
CA ALA A 14 -14.52 14.35 -10.76
C ALA A 14 -13.02 14.44 -11.10
N GLU A 15 -12.40 15.60 -10.85
CA GLU A 15 -10.95 15.79 -11.04
C GLU A 15 -10.13 14.91 -10.10
N LEU A 16 -10.51 14.86 -8.82
CA LEU A 16 -9.85 14.00 -7.82
C LEU A 16 -10.00 12.51 -8.17
N SER A 17 -11.17 12.08 -8.64
CA SER A 17 -11.38 10.72 -9.12
C SER A 17 -10.51 10.41 -10.33
N SER A 18 -10.42 11.31 -11.32
CA SER A 18 -9.55 11.15 -12.48
C SER A 18 -8.08 11.00 -12.08
N LEU A 19 -7.61 11.85 -11.16
CA LEU A 19 -6.26 11.78 -10.63
C LEU A 19 -5.99 10.45 -9.89
N MET A 20 -6.95 9.97 -9.09
CA MET A 20 -6.85 8.66 -8.43
C MET A 20 -6.69 7.51 -9.43
N PHE A 21 -7.39 7.53 -10.56
CA PHE A 21 -7.24 6.51 -11.61
C PHE A 21 -5.82 6.51 -12.19
N TRP A 22 -5.30 7.69 -12.57
CA TRP A 22 -3.93 7.79 -13.10
C TRP A 22 -2.86 7.35 -12.09
N LEU A 23 -3.01 7.78 -10.83
CA LEU A 23 -2.09 7.36 -9.76
C LEU A 23 -2.17 5.86 -9.49
N SER A 24 -3.32 5.23 -9.64
CA SER A 24 -3.46 3.78 -9.46
C SER A 24 -2.73 3.00 -10.55
N THR A 25 -2.84 3.44 -11.81
CA THR A 25 -2.11 2.83 -12.93
C THR A 25 -0.59 2.97 -12.75
N LEU A 26 -0.11 4.19 -12.47
CA LEU A 26 1.31 4.45 -12.25
C LEU A 26 1.84 3.75 -11.01
N GLY A 27 1.10 3.77 -9.91
CA GLY A 27 1.45 3.11 -8.65
C GLY A 27 1.57 1.60 -8.82
N GLY A 28 0.66 0.98 -9.58
CA GLY A 28 0.75 -0.43 -9.95
C GLY A 28 2.03 -0.75 -10.74
N ALA A 29 2.33 0.05 -11.77
CA ALA A 29 3.53 -0.14 -12.59
C ALA A 29 4.83 0.01 -11.76
N TYR A 30 4.96 1.08 -10.97
CA TYR A 30 6.10 1.27 -10.09
C TYR A 30 6.21 0.19 -9.02
N SER A 31 5.08 -0.25 -8.45
CA SER A 31 5.07 -1.35 -7.47
C SER A 31 5.56 -2.65 -8.11
N SER A 32 5.16 -2.98 -9.33
CA SER A 32 5.67 -4.17 -10.04
C SER A 32 7.16 -4.09 -10.29
N LEU A 33 7.67 -2.93 -10.76
CA LEU A 33 9.10 -2.71 -10.95
C LEU A 33 9.89 -2.67 -9.62
N GLY A 34 9.21 -2.32 -8.53
CA GLY A 34 9.76 -2.25 -7.17
C GLY A 34 10.19 -3.60 -6.59
N GLU A 35 9.86 -4.72 -7.24
CA GLU A 35 10.43 -6.03 -6.88
C GLU A 35 11.91 -6.14 -7.27
N THR A 36 12.35 -5.41 -8.30
CA THR A 36 13.72 -5.42 -8.80
C THR A 36 14.46 -4.14 -8.43
N TYR A 37 13.80 -2.99 -8.52
CA TYR A 37 14.42 -1.68 -8.37
C TYR A 37 13.89 -0.95 -7.14
N SER A 38 14.74 -0.76 -6.11
CA SER A 38 14.34 -0.10 -4.86
C SER A 38 13.76 1.31 -5.08
N TYR A 39 14.31 2.09 -6.01
CA TYR A 39 13.79 3.42 -6.32
C TYR A 39 12.34 3.38 -6.82
N CYS A 40 11.95 2.34 -7.58
CA CYS A 40 10.57 2.17 -8.04
C CYS A 40 9.63 1.86 -6.87
N ALA A 41 10.08 1.05 -5.91
CA ALA A 41 9.31 0.79 -4.69
C ALA A 41 9.09 2.09 -3.88
N GLU A 42 10.12 2.93 -3.75
CA GLU A 42 10.00 4.24 -3.10
C GLU A 42 9.02 5.16 -3.83
N MET A 43 9.08 5.22 -5.16
CA MET A 43 8.13 5.97 -5.98
C MET A 43 6.69 5.47 -5.80
N ALA A 44 6.47 4.15 -5.78
CA ALA A 44 5.16 3.56 -5.48
C ALA A 44 4.67 3.98 -4.09
N GLY A 45 5.56 4.03 -3.10
CA GLY A 45 5.27 4.54 -1.76
C GLY A 45 4.83 6.01 -1.77
N GLN A 46 5.53 6.89 -2.50
CA GLN A 46 5.14 8.29 -2.63
C GLN A 46 3.80 8.46 -3.34
N ILE A 47 3.54 7.67 -4.38
CA ILE A 47 2.24 7.66 -5.08
C ILE A 47 1.12 7.26 -4.12
N SER A 48 1.31 6.21 -3.31
CA SER A 48 0.31 5.76 -2.34
C SER A 48 -0.04 6.83 -1.29
N GLN A 49 0.91 7.69 -0.91
CA GLN A 49 0.66 8.82 -0.02
C GLN A 49 -0.21 9.91 -0.70
N LYS A 50 0.04 10.18 -1.98
CA LYS A 50 -0.81 11.09 -2.77
C LYS A 50 -2.23 10.53 -2.91
N GLN A 51 -2.37 9.24 -3.20
CA GLN A 51 -3.67 8.57 -3.25
C GLN A 51 -4.38 8.63 -1.89
N LEU A 52 -3.67 8.41 -0.78
CA LEU A 52 -4.24 8.53 0.56
C LEU A 52 -4.79 9.93 0.82
N LYS A 53 -4.06 10.99 0.45
CA LYS A 53 -4.54 12.36 0.58
C LYS A 53 -5.86 12.58 -0.16
N ILE A 54 -5.95 12.10 -1.40
CA ILE A 54 -7.17 12.19 -2.21
C ILE A 54 -8.33 11.43 -1.54
N ALA A 55 -8.09 10.19 -1.11
CA ALA A 55 -9.12 9.37 -0.47
C ALA A 55 -9.68 9.99 0.81
N LEU A 56 -8.80 10.60 1.63
CA LEU A 56 -9.20 11.34 2.82
C LEU A 56 -10.03 12.59 2.47
N THR A 57 -9.64 13.34 1.42
CA THR A 57 -10.41 14.49 0.92
C THR A 57 -11.80 14.08 0.43
N GLN A 58 -11.91 12.92 -0.23
CA GLN A 58 -13.20 12.37 -0.69
C GLN A 58 -14.03 11.71 0.43
N GLY A 59 -13.47 11.56 1.63
CA GLY A 59 -14.15 10.91 2.75
C GLY A 59 -14.40 9.41 2.52
N ASP A 60 -13.57 8.74 1.72
CA ASP A 60 -13.66 7.31 1.43
C ASP A 60 -12.68 6.51 2.33
N PRO A 61 -13.16 5.95 3.47
CA PRO A 61 -12.29 5.26 4.40
C PRO A 61 -11.79 3.91 3.87
N ILE A 62 -12.52 3.25 2.96
CA ILE A 62 -12.12 1.98 2.36
C ILE A 62 -10.96 2.23 1.40
N THR A 63 -11.08 3.24 0.53
CA THR A 63 -10.00 3.62 -0.38
C THR A 63 -8.79 4.13 0.39
N ALA A 64 -8.97 4.89 1.47
CA ALA A 64 -7.87 5.29 2.35
C ALA A 64 -7.14 4.08 2.95
N SER A 65 -7.88 3.04 3.37
CA SER A 65 -7.29 1.79 3.87
C SER A 65 -6.50 1.06 2.78
N LYS A 66 -7.02 0.97 1.55
CA LYS A 66 -6.31 0.40 0.39
C LYS A 66 -5.01 1.16 0.09
N CYS A 67 -5.03 2.50 0.16
CA CYS A 67 -3.83 3.32 -0.03
C CYS A 67 -2.75 3.04 1.02
N LYS A 68 -3.15 2.87 2.29
CA LYS A 68 -2.22 2.47 3.36
C LYS A 68 -1.62 1.09 3.11
N LEU A 69 -2.39 0.15 2.57
CA LEU A 69 -1.86 -1.16 2.16
C LEU A 69 -0.86 -1.07 1.01
N PHE A 70 -1.08 -0.19 0.02
CA PHE A 70 -0.07 0.08 -1.01
C PHE A 70 1.22 0.66 -0.42
N ALA A 71 1.10 1.58 0.55
CA ALA A 71 2.26 2.07 1.29
C ALA A 71 2.99 0.93 2.02
N ALA A 72 2.25 0.02 2.69
CA ALA A 72 2.83 -1.15 3.35
C ALA A 72 3.60 -2.07 2.38
N LEU A 73 3.10 -2.22 1.15
CA LEU A 73 3.78 -2.99 0.11
C LEU A 73 5.12 -2.35 -0.28
N SER A 74 5.16 -1.02 -0.45
CA SER A 74 6.42 -0.31 -0.71
C SER A 74 7.44 -0.45 0.44
N LEU A 75 6.97 -0.48 1.69
CA LEU A 75 7.80 -0.72 2.86
C LEU A 75 8.38 -2.15 2.85
N ILE A 76 7.57 -3.15 2.47
CA ILE A 76 8.03 -4.53 2.31
C ILE A 76 9.12 -4.63 1.25
N GLN A 77 8.92 -3.99 0.09
CA GLN A 77 9.89 -3.99 -1.02
C GLN A 77 11.20 -3.30 -0.64
N THR A 78 11.15 -2.30 0.22
CA THR A 78 12.33 -1.59 0.76
C THR A 78 12.89 -2.23 2.05
N GLY A 79 12.38 -3.39 2.46
CA GLY A 79 12.88 -4.15 3.62
C GLY A 79 12.46 -3.64 5.00
N ARG A 80 11.55 -2.66 5.07
CA ARG A 80 10.96 -2.08 6.29
C ARG A 80 9.77 -2.92 6.78
N PHE A 81 10.08 -4.13 7.25
CA PHE A 81 9.05 -5.12 7.58
C PHE A 81 8.26 -4.82 8.86
N LEU A 82 8.84 -4.10 9.84
CA LEU A 82 8.16 -3.83 11.10
C LEU A 82 7.00 -2.85 10.90
N GLU A 83 7.26 -1.76 10.18
CA GLU A 83 6.30 -0.72 9.85
C GLU A 83 5.20 -1.26 8.95
N ALA A 84 5.57 -2.04 7.93
CA ALA A 84 4.60 -2.70 7.05
C ALA A 84 3.66 -3.61 7.83
N ARG A 85 4.19 -4.42 8.76
CA ARG A 85 3.41 -5.34 9.60
C ARG A 85 2.38 -4.59 10.45
N ARG A 86 2.78 -3.46 11.03
CA ARG A 86 1.89 -2.61 11.82
C ARG A 86 0.72 -2.12 10.96
N ILE A 87 1.02 -1.56 9.79
CA ILE A 87 -0.01 -1.02 8.89
C ILE A 87 -1.00 -2.12 8.44
N ILE A 88 -0.51 -3.29 8.04
CA ILE A 88 -1.38 -4.39 7.59
C ILE A 88 -2.32 -4.84 8.70
N ARG A 89 -1.82 -4.98 9.94
CA ARG A 89 -2.66 -5.34 11.10
C ARG A 89 -3.71 -4.29 11.41
N GLU A 90 -3.34 -3.01 11.36
CA GLU A 90 -4.29 -1.91 11.54
C GLU A 90 -5.39 -1.94 10.48
N GLN A 91 -5.04 -2.19 9.22
CA GLN A 91 -6.04 -2.22 8.14
C GLN A 91 -6.91 -3.48 8.18
N TRP A 92 -6.36 -4.62 8.59
CA TRP A 92 -7.14 -5.83 8.87
C TRP A 92 -8.13 -5.60 10.02
N ASN A 93 -7.69 -5.04 11.14
CA ASN A 93 -8.57 -4.76 12.26
C ASN A 93 -9.67 -3.76 11.87
N PHE A 94 -9.32 -2.75 11.07
CA PHE A 94 -10.29 -1.83 10.49
C PHE A 94 -11.34 -2.57 9.65
N SER A 95 -10.94 -3.46 8.72
CA SER A 95 -11.90 -4.20 7.90
C SER A 95 -12.83 -5.08 8.75
N GLN A 96 -12.31 -5.74 9.78
CA GLN A 96 -13.11 -6.58 10.66
C GLN A 96 -14.09 -5.78 11.54
N SER A 97 -13.74 -4.54 11.88
CA SER A 97 -14.56 -3.65 12.72
C SER A 97 -15.79 -3.07 12.01
N LEU A 98 -15.82 -3.13 10.67
CA LEU A 98 -16.94 -2.64 9.88
C LEU A 98 -18.14 -3.60 9.97
N PRO A 99 -19.38 -3.07 9.95
CA PRO A 99 -20.58 -3.89 9.84
C PRO A 99 -20.55 -4.69 8.53
N GLU A 100 -21.27 -5.81 8.48
CA GLU A 100 -21.27 -6.72 7.32
C GLU A 100 -21.63 -6.02 6.01
N SER A 101 -22.59 -5.08 6.05
CA SER A 101 -22.99 -4.24 4.90
C SER A 101 -21.90 -3.27 4.41
N GLY A 102 -20.90 -2.97 5.24
CA GLY A 102 -19.79 -2.08 4.92
C GLY A 102 -18.46 -2.81 4.69
N ARG A 103 -18.44 -4.15 4.77
CA ARG A 103 -17.21 -4.92 4.55
C ARG A 103 -16.83 -4.97 3.08
N ASP A 104 -15.57 -4.63 2.80
CA ASP A 104 -14.97 -4.79 1.48
C ASP A 104 -14.11 -6.06 1.47
N VAL A 105 -14.63 -7.12 0.85
CA VAL A 105 -13.93 -8.42 0.72
C VAL A 105 -12.59 -8.27 -0.03
N ARG A 106 -12.46 -7.29 -0.93
CA ARG A 106 -11.20 -7.05 -1.64
C ARG A 106 -10.15 -6.47 -0.70
N LEU A 107 -10.52 -5.59 0.22
CA LEU A 107 -9.62 -5.04 1.25
C LEU A 107 -9.04 -6.16 2.13
N GLU A 108 -9.89 -7.09 2.59
CA GLU A 108 -9.45 -8.25 3.38
C GLU A 108 -8.47 -9.13 2.60
N ARG A 109 -8.78 -9.42 1.32
CA ARG A 109 -7.89 -10.18 0.43
C ARG A 109 -6.55 -9.46 0.21
N MET A 110 -6.56 -8.13 0.09
CA MET A 110 -5.34 -7.34 -0.02
C MET A 110 -4.47 -7.47 1.24
N CYS A 111 -5.06 -7.36 2.44
CA CYS A 111 -4.35 -7.59 3.70
C CYS A 111 -3.67 -8.97 3.71
N GLN A 112 -4.41 -10.02 3.35
CA GLN A 112 -3.88 -11.39 3.32
C GLN A 112 -2.73 -11.55 2.30
N GLY A 113 -2.91 -11.04 1.09
CA GLY A 113 -1.89 -11.12 0.04
C GLY A 113 -0.60 -10.40 0.41
N ILE A 114 -0.72 -9.18 0.94
CA ILE A 114 0.44 -8.39 1.36
C ILE A 114 1.11 -9.02 2.57
N TRP A 115 0.35 -9.59 3.51
CA TRP A 115 0.88 -10.33 4.64
C TRP A 115 1.70 -11.55 4.21
N HIS A 116 1.21 -12.30 3.22
CA HIS A 116 1.95 -13.42 2.65
C HIS A 116 3.27 -12.95 2.03
N LYS A 117 3.24 -11.86 1.25
CA LYS A 117 4.44 -11.26 0.65
C LYS A 117 5.45 -10.79 1.71
N LEU A 118 4.99 -10.16 2.79
CA LEU A 118 5.82 -9.78 3.93
C LEU A 118 6.55 -10.99 4.52
N ARG A 119 5.83 -12.08 4.79
CA ARG A 119 6.43 -13.31 5.35
C ARG A 119 7.46 -13.91 4.40
N CYS A 120 7.14 -14.02 3.11
CA CYS A 120 8.04 -14.60 2.12
C CYS A 120 9.36 -13.81 2.00
N LEU A 121 9.30 -12.48 1.88
CA LEU A 121 10.51 -11.67 1.77
C LEU A 121 11.31 -11.63 3.08
N GLN A 122 10.63 -11.58 4.24
CA GLN A 122 11.32 -11.64 5.53
C GLN A 122 12.09 -12.95 5.70
N LEU A 123 11.49 -14.09 5.32
CA LEU A 123 12.17 -15.39 5.36
C LEU A 123 13.35 -15.47 4.39
N ARG A 124 13.22 -14.92 3.17
CA ARG A 124 14.32 -14.86 2.18
C ARG A 124 15.50 -14.06 2.74
N LYS A 125 15.24 -12.86 3.28
CA LYS A 125 16.29 -12.01 3.87
C LYS A 125 17.00 -12.68 5.05
N SER A 126 16.26 -13.38 5.91
CA SER A 126 16.86 -14.14 7.02
C SER A 126 17.73 -15.32 6.55
N ARG A 127 17.41 -15.94 5.41
CA ARG A 127 18.24 -16.99 4.80
C ARG A 127 19.51 -16.42 4.18
N GLU A 128 19.39 -15.32 3.44
CA GLU A 128 20.53 -14.60 2.84
C GLU A 128 21.54 -14.18 3.91
N GLN A 129 21.06 -13.64 5.04
CA GLN A 129 21.93 -13.27 6.17
C GLN A 129 22.69 -14.48 6.73
N LYS A 130 22.03 -15.63 6.92
CA LYS A 130 22.69 -16.86 7.39
C LYS A 130 23.75 -17.36 6.40
N VAL A 131 23.45 -17.36 5.10
CA VAL A 131 24.41 -17.77 4.07
C VAL A 131 25.62 -16.84 4.06
N SER A 132 25.40 -15.52 4.10
CA SER A 132 26.49 -14.54 4.13
C SER A 132 27.40 -14.68 5.36
N SER A 133 26.84 -15.03 6.52
CA SER A 133 27.62 -15.28 7.74
C SER A 133 28.42 -16.59 7.71
N LEU A 134 27.95 -17.59 6.94
CA LEU A 134 28.66 -18.86 6.76
C LEU A 134 29.80 -18.72 5.75
N SER A 135 29.61 -17.95 4.68
CA SER A 135 30.64 -17.68 3.67
C SER A 135 31.75 -16.74 4.16
N SER A 136 31.54 -16.00 5.26
CA SER A 136 32.55 -15.15 5.89
C SER A 136 33.42 -15.88 6.92
N LEU A 137 33.17 -17.17 7.19
CA LEU A 137 34.06 -17.98 8.02
C LEU A 137 35.32 -18.33 7.20
N PRO A 138 36.53 -18.13 7.74
CA PRO A 138 37.74 -18.53 7.04
C PRO A 138 37.70 -20.03 6.77
N PHE A 139 37.96 -20.41 5.53
CA PHE A 139 38.23 -21.79 5.15
C PHE A 139 39.51 -22.20 5.90
N PHE A 140 39.38 -23.07 6.89
CA PHE A 140 40.54 -23.70 7.55
C PHE A 140 41.26 -24.63 6.58
#